data_AF-A0A1G4WWZ4-F1
#
_entry.id   AF-A0A1G4WWZ4-F1
#
_cell.length_a   1.000
_cell.length_b   1.000
_cell.length_c   1.000
_cell.angle_alpha   90.00
_cell.angle_beta   90.00
_cell.angle_gamma   90.00
#
_symmetry.space_group_name_H-M   'P 1'
#
loop_
_entity.id
_entity.type
_entity.pdbx_description
1 polymer ?
#
loop_
_entity_poly.entity_id
_entity_poly.type
_entity_poly.pdbx_seq_one_letter_code
_entity_poly.pdbx_strand_id
1 'polypeptide(L)'
;MTLIMNKQLAWELADQLGADMSDEERTAVFVTLGSGDHTAAIHRLINIATKCRHSLPIGTAKRFHAWAHAHHLQDRYAQILARIEAACITEAGLMHEARDGVRATDL
;
A
#
# COMPACT_ATOMS: atom_id res chain seq x y z
N MET A 1 4.45 6.85 -19.88
CA MET A 1 4.52 7.41 -18.51
C MET A 1 4.35 6.36 -17.41
N THR A 2 3.84 5.16 -17.71
CA THR A 2 3.50 4.09 -16.76
C THR A 2 4.70 3.29 -16.23
N LEU A 3 5.75 3.07 -17.03
CA LEU A 3 6.90 2.24 -16.66
C LEU A 3 7.69 2.74 -15.42
N ILE A 4 7.96 4.06 -15.35
CA ILE A 4 8.68 4.66 -14.22
C ILE A 4 7.86 4.54 -12.94
N MET A 5 6.55 4.76 -13.05
CA MET A 5 5.62 4.66 -11.93
C MET A 5 5.52 3.22 -11.40
N ASN A 6 5.49 2.23 -12.29
CA ASN A 6 5.47 0.80 -11.91
C ASN A 6 6.76 0.40 -11.20
N LYS A 7 7.92 0.84 -11.71
CA LYS A 7 9.20 0.57 -11.06
C LYS A 7 9.24 1.15 -9.66
N GLN A 8 8.93 2.43 -9.51
CA GLN A 8 8.96 3.09 -8.21
C GLN A 8 8.01 2.43 -7.21
N LEU A 9 6.77 2.15 -7.61
CA LEU A 9 5.79 1.49 -6.75
C LEU A 9 6.23 0.09 -6.33
N ALA A 10 6.80 -0.69 -7.25
CA ALA A 10 7.28 -2.04 -6.95
C ALA A 10 8.41 -2.04 -5.91
N TRP A 11 9.35 -1.10 -6.02
CA TRP A 11 10.44 -0.95 -5.04
C TRP A 11 9.95 -0.45 -3.68
N GLU A 12 9.02 0.52 -3.65
CA GLU A 12 8.44 1.01 -2.38
C GLU A 12 7.68 -0.09 -1.64
N LEU A 13 6.91 -0.91 -2.36
CA LEU A 13 6.22 -2.06 -1.77
C LEU A 13 7.20 -3.11 -1.24
N ALA A 14 8.29 -3.37 -1.96
CA ALA A 14 9.30 -4.34 -1.55
C ALA A 14 10.07 -3.90 -0.29
N ASP A 15 10.37 -2.61 -0.17
CA ASP A 15 11.00 -2.03 1.01
C ASP A 15 10.11 -2.15 2.25
N GLN A 16 8.81 -1.81 2.10
CA GLN A 16 7.85 -1.83 3.20
C GLN A 16 7.50 -3.24 3.69
N LEU A 17 7.38 -4.18 2.76
CA LEU A 17 7.03 -5.57 3.06
C LEU A 17 8.28 -6.43 3.36
N GLY A 18 9.48 -5.87 3.22
CA GLY A 18 10.75 -6.57 3.31
C GLY A 18 10.89 -7.46 4.55
N ALA A 19 10.46 -6.93 5.70
CA ALA A 19 10.54 -7.61 6.99
C ALA A 19 9.46 -8.68 7.21
N ASP A 20 8.33 -8.58 6.50
CA ASP A 20 7.18 -9.48 6.64
C ASP A 20 7.20 -10.64 5.63
N MET A 21 8.16 -10.64 4.70
CA MET A 21 8.33 -11.70 3.71
C MET A 21 9.17 -12.86 4.25
N SER A 22 8.72 -14.09 3.99
CA SER A 22 9.59 -15.26 4.11
C SER A 22 10.79 -15.18 3.14
N ASP A 23 11.84 -15.97 3.39
CA ASP A 23 13.02 -16.00 2.51
C ASP A 23 12.67 -16.40 1.06
N GLU A 24 11.73 -17.35 0.92
CA GLU A 24 11.21 -17.79 -0.38
C GLU A 24 10.46 -16.67 -1.11
N GLU A 25 9.56 -15.96 -0.43
CA GLU A 25 8.82 -14.83 -1.00
C GLU A 25 9.75 -13.69 -1.39
N ARG A 26 10.71 -13.37 -0.52
CA ARG A 26 11.71 -12.33 -0.74
C ARG A 26 12.57 -12.65 -1.97
N THR A 27 13.05 -13.88 -2.10
CA THR A 27 13.78 -14.35 -3.28
C THR A 27 12.93 -14.22 -4.55
N ALA A 28 11.69 -14.69 -4.50
CA ALA A 28 10.78 -14.64 -5.63
C ALA A 28 10.45 -13.20 -6.07
N VAL A 29 10.33 -12.27 -5.13
CA VAL A 29 10.11 -10.83 -5.41
C VAL A 29 11.36 -10.21 -6.03
N PHE A 30 12.54 -10.38 -5.43
CA PHE A 30 13.76 -9.75 -5.93
C PHE A 30 14.22 -10.30 -7.29
N VAL A 31 13.99 -11.58 -7.58
CA VAL A 31 14.20 -12.13 -8.92
C VAL A 31 13.28 -11.46 -9.95
N THR A 32 12.01 -11.24 -9.59
CA THR A 32 11.02 -10.60 -10.48
C THR A 32 11.32 -9.11 -10.68
N LEU A 33 11.79 -8.42 -9.64
CA LEU A 33 12.26 -7.03 -9.76
C LEU A 33 13.53 -6.93 -10.62
N GLY A 34 14.48 -7.86 -10.42
CA GLY A 34 15.74 -7.91 -11.15
C GLY A 34 15.57 -8.19 -12.65
N SER A 35 14.52 -8.91 -13.04
CA SER A 35 14.17 -9.15 -14.45
C SER A 35 13.46 -7.95 -15.11
N GLY A 36 13.06 -6.94 -14.33
CA GLY A 36 12.36 -5.76 -14.83
C GLY A 36 10.84 -5.91 -14.98
N ASP A 37 10.25 -7.04 -14.55
CA ASP A 37 8.81 -7.24 -14.55
C ASP A 37 8.16 -6.64 -13.30
N HIS A 38 8.15 -5.31 -13.25
CA HIS A 38 7.64 -4.55 -12.12
C HIS A 38 6.13 -4.76 -11.90
N THR A 39 5.38 -5.04 -12.96
CA THR A 39 3.94 -5.34 -12.83
C THR A 39 3.74 -6.67 -12.10
N ALA A 40 4.42 -7.75 -12.51
CA ALA A 40 4.35 -9.02 -11.81
C ALA A 40 4.87 -8.91 -10.36
N ALA A 41 5.91 -8.10 -10.12
CA ALA A 41 6.40 -7.82 -8.79
C ALA A 41 5.32 -7.15 -7.91
N ILE A 42 4.62 -6.12 -8.42
CA ILE A 42 3.50 -5.46 -7.71
C ILE A 42 2.41 -6.48 -7.37
N HIS A 43 2.01 -7.34 -8.32
CA HIS A 43 1.02 -8.39 -8.06
C HIS A 43 1.43 -9.31 -6.91
N ARG A 44 2.69 -9.74 -6.86
CA ARG A 44 3.22 -10.60 -5.79
C ARG A 44 3.22 -9.87 -4.44
N LEU A 45 3.75 -8.67 -4.40
CA LEU A 45 3.86 -7.85 -3.20
C LEU A 45 2.49 -7.55 -2.58
N ILE A 46 1.48 -7.24 -3.41
CA ILE A 46 0.12 -6.98 -2.92
C ILE A 46 -0.54 -8.25 -2.37
N ASN A 47 -0.30 -9.41 -2.99
CA ASN A 47 -0.77 -10.67 -2.45
C ASN A 47 -0.13 -10.98 -1.08
N ILE A 48 1.17 -10.71 -0.92
CA ILE A 48 1.89 -10.86 0.35
C ILE A 48 1.31 -9.90 1.40
N ALA A 49 1.18 -8.61 1.09
CA ALA A 49 0.57 -7.63 1.97
C ALA A 49 -0.84 -8.05 2.43
N THR A 50 -1.63 -8.60 1.51
CA THR A 50 -2.97 -9.11 1.82
C THR A 50 -2.92 -10.30 2.79
N LYS A 51 -2.05 -11.28 2.53
CA LYS A 51 -1.87 -12.47 3.38
C LYS A 51 -1.39 -12.11 4.78
N CYS A 52 -0.36 -11.27 4.89
CA CYS A 52 0.21 -10.83 6.17
C CYS A 52 -0.64 -9.77 6.88
N ARG A 53 -1.77 -9.36 6.27
CA ARG A 53 -2.62 -8.24 6.72
C ARG A 53 -1.84 -6.94 6.96
N HIS A 54 -0.72 -6.75 6.28
CA HIS A 54 0.12 -5.57 6.42
C HIS A 54 -0.65 -4.30 6.01
N SER A 55 -0.50 -3.23 6.78
CA SER A 55 -1.10 -1.94 6.48
C SER A 55 -0.14 -1.11 5.65
N LEU A 56 -0.56 -0.66 4.47
CA LEU A 56 0.28 0.20 3.64
C LEU A 56 0.22 1.66 4.12
N PRO A 57 1.36 2.36 4.19
CA PRO A 57 1.38 3.81 4.39
C PRO A 57 0.52 4.52 3.35
N ILE A 58 -0.20 5.58 3.75
CA ILE A 58 -1.15 6.34 2.90
C ILE A 58 -0.53 6.72 1.53
N GLY A 59 0.74 7.14 1.51
CA GLY A 59 1.43 7.52 0.28
C GLY A 59 1.54 6.37 -0.72
N THR A 60 2.00 5.20 -0.26
CA THR A 60 2.08 3.97 -1.05
C THR A 60 0.70 3.51 -1.49
N ALA A 61 -0.27 3.60 -0.58
CA ALA A 61 -1.62 3.14 -0.80
C ALA A 61 -2.34 3.95 -1.89
N LYS A 62 -2.16 5.28 -1.90
CA LYS A 62 -2.66 6.17 -2.98
C LYS A 62 -2.02 5.84 -4.33
N ARG A 63 -0.70 5.60 -4.37
CA ARG A 63 0.01 5.22 -5.60
C ARG A 63 -0.46 3.85 -6.12
N PHE A 64 -0.68 2.90 -5.22
CA PHE A 64 -1.25 1.61 -5.56
C PHE A 64 -2.68 1.73 -6.10
N HIS A 65 -3.54 2.54 -5.49
CA HIS A 65 -4.89 2.80 -5.99
C HIS A 65 -4.86 3.41 -7.40
N ALA A 66 -4.02 4.43 -7.62
CA ALA A 66 -3.84 5.03 -8.95
C ALA A 66 -3.32 4.03 -10.00
N TRP A 67 -2.39 3.17 -9.60
CA TRP A 67 -1.88 2.10 -10.45
C TRP A 67 -2.97 1.07 -10.79
N ALA A 68 -3.74 0.60 -9.80
CA ALA A 68 -4.83 -0.35 -10.01
C ALA A 68 -5.90 0.23 -10.94
N HIS A 69 -6.24 1.52 -10.78
CA HIS A 69 -7.16 2.23 -11.67
C HIS A 69 -6.61 2.32 -13.10
N ALA A 70 -5.35 2.72 -13.28
CA ALA A 70 -4.71 2.83 -14.60
C ALA A 70 -4.62 1.50 -15.36
N HIS A 71 -4.62 0.38 -14.64
CA HIS A 71 -4.57 -0.97 -15.20
C HIS A 71 -5.93 -1.69 -15.21
N HIS A 72 -7.03 -1.02 -14.84
CA HIS A 72 -8.37 -1.62 -14.73
C HIS A 72 -8.44 -2.84 -13.78
N LEU A 73 -7.66 -2.82 -12.70
CA LEU A 73 -7.53 -3.91 -11.72
C LEU A 73 -8.28 -3.64 -10.41
N GLN A 74 -9.18 -2.65 -10.39
CA GLN A 74 -9.88 -2.24 -9.17
C GLN A 74 -10.72 -3.38 -8.58
N ASP A 75 -11.43 -4.14 -9.42
CA ASP A 75 -12.25 -5.28 -8.99
C ASP A 75 -11.38 -6.39 -8.34
N ARG A 76 -10.27 -6.74 -9.00
CA ARG A 76 -9.30 -7.72 -8.50
C ARG A 76 -8.75 -7.37 -7.12
N TYR A 77 -8.60 -6.08 -6.83
CA TYR A 77 -8.04 -5.58 -5.58
C TYR A 77 -9.05 -4.91 -4.66
N ALA A 78 -10.35 -5.06 -4.91
CA ALA A 78 -11.40 -4.33 -4.21
C ALA A 78 -11.28 -4.46 -2.69
N GLN A 79 -10.96 -5.66 -2.20
CA GLN A 79 -10.81 -5.90 -0.76
C GLN A 79 -9.65 -5.13 -0.12
N ILE A 80 -8.48 -5.07 -0.78
CA ILE A 80 -7.34 -4.34 -0.22
C ILE A 80 -7.50 -2.83 -0.40
N LEU A 81 -8.11 -2.39 -1.51
CA LEU A 81 -8.43 -0.98 -1.74
C LEU A 81 -9.43 -0.47 -0.69
N ALA A 82 -10.49 -1.22 -0.41
CA ALA A 82 -11.46 -0.87 0.64
C ALA A 82 -10.82 -0.79 2.03
N ARG A 83 -9.85 -1.68 2.35
CA ARG A 83 -9.11 -1.63 3.61
C ARG A 83 -8.24 -0.38 3.72
N ILE A 84 -7.59 0.01 2.62
CA ILE A 84 -6.79 1.24 2.53
C ILE A 84 -7.68 2.48 2.73
N GLU A 85 -8.84 2.52 2.06
CA GLU A 85 -9.78 3.64 2.16
C GLU A 85 -10.34 3.78 3.58
N ALA A 86 -10.73 2.68 4.21
CA ALA A 86 -11.21 2.68 5.59
C ALA A 86 -10.15 3.22 6.58
N ALA A 87 -8.90 2.77 6.47
CA ALA A 87 -7.81 3.25 7.31
C ALA A 87 -7.56 4.76 7.13
N CYS A 88 -7.62 5.26 5.89
CA CYS A 88 -7.43 6.68 5.58
C CYS A 88 -8.55 7.56 6.18
N ILE A 89 -9.79 7.07 6.25
CA ILE A 89 -10.92 7.77 6.88
C ILE A 89 -10.75 7.82 8.40
N THR A 90 -10.29 6.72 9.03
CA THR A 90 -10.08 6.66 10.47
C THR A 90 -9.00 7.63 10.95
N GLU A 91 -7.87 7.77 10.23
CA GLU A 91 -6.82 8.74 10.58
C GLU A 91 -7.31 10.20 10.46
N ALA A 92 -8.13 10.50 9.45
CA ALA A 92 -8.71 11.83 9.29
C ALA A 92 -9.72 12.18 10.40
N GLY A 93 -10.50 11.20 10.86
CA GLY A 93 -11.41 11.35 12.00
C GLY A 93 -10.69 11.60 13.32
N LEU A 94 -9.60 10.85 13.59
CA LEU A 94 -8.79 11.01 14.80
C LEU A 94 -8.08 12.38 14.88
N MET A 95 -7.65 12.95 13.74
CA MET A 95 -7.10 14.32 13.73
C MET A 95 -8.16 15.41 13.91
N HIS A 96 -9.44 15.13 13.63
CA HIS A 96 -10.53 16.09 13.82
C HIS A 96 -10.96 16.16 15.30
N GLU A 97 -11.02 15.02 16.01
CA GLU A 97 -11.35 15.01 17.45
C GLU A 97 -10.22 15.57 18.34
N ALA A 98 -8.96 15.45 17.93
CA ALA A 98 -7.83 16.02 18.69
C ALA A 98 -7.80 17.57 18.73
N ARG A 99 -8.60 18.25 17.89
CA ARG A 99 -8.71 19.72 17.88
C ARG A 99 -9.84 20.28 18.74
N ASP A 100 -10.81 19.45 19.16
CA ASP A 100 -11.97 19.91 19.92
C ASP A 100 -11.78 19.79 21.44
N GLY A 101 -10.78 19.02 21.90
CA GLY A 101 -10.51 18.77 23.33
C GLY A 101 -9.78 19.88 24.11
N VAL A 102 -9.40 21.01 23.49
CA VAL A 102 -8.71 22.13 24.19
C VAL A 102 -9.67 23.30 24.39
N ARG A 103 -10.80 23.07 25.09
CA ARG A 103 -11.61 24.18 25.60
C ARG A 103 -12.54 23.80 26.76
N ALA A 104 -12.00 23.29 27.87
CA ALA A 104 -12.76 23.26 29.13
C ALA A 104 -11.87 23.08 30.37
N THR A 105 -10.90 23.97 30.60
CA THR A 105 -10.40 24.25 31.96
C THR A 105 -9.84 25.66 31.98
N ASP A 106 -10.72 26.66 32.08
CA ASP A 106 -10.44 27.86 32.85
C ASP A 106 -11.76 28.52 33.24
N LEU A 107 -11.86 28.87 34.54
CA LEU A 107 -12.94 29.48 35.31
C LEU A 107 -13.94 28.52 36.01
#